data_AF-A0A424JJN0-F1
#
_entry.id   AF-A0A424JJN0-F1
#
_cell.length_a   1.000
_cell.length_b   1.000
_cell.length_c   1.000
_cell.angle_alpha   90.00
_cell.angle_beta   90.00
_cell.angle_gamma   90.00
#
_symmetry.space_group_name_H-M   'P 1'
#
loop_
_entity.id
_entity.type
_entity.pdbx_description
1 polymer ?
#
loop_
_entity_poly.entity_id
_entity_poly.type
_entity_poly.pdbx_seq_one_letter_code
_entity_poly.pdbx_strand_id
1 'polypeptide(L)'
;MNKTVSHIVHLNVDADPKFISEEMLSEIENLVINLDIIIKKKEIIKIKRINPSTLIGEGNLVKIDKDIKEKNIDLLVVNNNLTPAQQKNLENRLKIKVTDRTGIILEVFARRAKSNEGKMQVQLAELIYRKSRLVRAWTHLERQRGGTTFIGGPGELQIELDRRLIQEKILNIKKRLGKVKHRRHVQRNLRKNNNFKTAALIGYTNAGKTLLFNKLTKKKQSSRSRLFETLDTKISRVYLGENKYIGLIDTVGFINNIPTSLIESFKATLEEVNKADILLNIVDVNDINAKQKIRVTKNILKETGIEKNKISEMITIYNKIDLKGFESSYQHNKNYISALTGEGVSDLKSALKKSLI
;
A
#
# COMPACT_ATOMS: atom_id res chain seq x y z
N MET A 1 -11.55 -23.38 12.77
CA MET A 1 -11.81 -21.94 12.48
C MET A 1 -12.22 -21.82 11.02
N ASN A 2 -13.45 -21.43 10.72
CA ASN A 2 -13.91 -21.25 9.34
C ASN A 2 -13.11 -20.11 8.69
N LYS A 3 -12.39 -20.43 7.60
CA LYS A 3 -11.69 -19.42 6.81
C LYS A 3 -12.73 -18.59 6.05
N THR A 4 -12.64 -17.27 6.15
CA THR A 4 -13.52 -16.34 5.44
C THR A 4 -13.45 -16.59 3.94
N VAL A 5 -14.63 -16.74 3.32
CA VAL A 5 -14.77 -16.96 1.89
C VAL A 5 -15.13 -15.64 1.19
N SER A 6 -14.49 -15.36 0.05
CA SER A 6 -14.61 -14.06 -0.63
C SER A 6 -14.91 -14.14 -2.13
N HIS A 7 -15.60 -13.09 -2.60
CA HIS A 7 -15.76 -12.73 -4.00
C HIS A 7 -14.98 -11.43 -4.24
N ILE A 8 -14.06 -11.43 -5.20
CA ILE A 8 -13.37 -10.21 -5.63
C ILE A 8 -14.02 -9.66 -6.89
N VAL A 9 -14.37 -8.38 -6.86
CA VAL A 9 -14.89 -7.67 -8.03
C VAL A 9 -14.00 -6.47 -8.28
N HIS A 10 -13.45 -6.37 -9.50
CA HIS A 10 -12.80 -5.15 -9.97
C HIS A 10 -13.69 -4.42 -10.95
N LEU A 11 -14.00 -3.16 -10.66
CA LEU A 11 -14.84 -2.32 -11.49
C LEU A 11 -13.95 -1.52 -12.44
N ASN A 12 -14.07 -1.81 -13.73
CA ASN A 12 -13.48 -0.97 -14.76
C ASN A 12 -14.45 0.19 -15.03
N VAL A 13 -14.16 1.32 -14.39
CA VAL A 13 -14.99 2.54 -14.41
C VAL A 13 -14.52 3.53 -15.49
N ASP A 14 -13.21 3.61 -15.73
CA ASP A 14 -12.59 4.60 -16.60
C ASP A 14 -12.38 4.10 -18.04
N ALA A 15 -13.00 2.96 -18.40
CA ALA A 15 -12.79 2.24 -19.64
C ALA A 15 -11.31 1.93 -19.91
N ASP A 16 -10.54 1.69 -18.84
CA ASP A 16 -9.14 1.32 -18.92
C ASP A 16 -8.97 0.10 -19.84
N PRO A 17 -7.84 0.03 -20.59
CA PRO A 17 -7.47 -1.16 -21.32
C PRO A 17 -7.55 -2.42 -20.45
N LYS A 18 -8.02 -3.52 -21.04
CA LYS A 18 -8.28 -4.78 -20.33
C LYS A 18 -7.09 -5.26 -19.49
N PHE A 19 -5.87 -5.11 -20.01
CA PHE A 19 -4.65 -5.53 -19.33
C PHE A 19 -4.41 -4.77 -18.00
N ILE A 20 -4.80 -3.49 -17.90
CA ILE A 20 -4.68 -2.71 -16.66
C ILE A 20 -5.65 -3.29 -15.61
N SER A 21 -6.89 -3.53 -16.00
CA SER A 21 -7.88 -4.14 -15.11
C SER A 21 -7.48 -5.54 -14.64
N GLU A 22 -6.86 -6.34 -15.50
CA GLU A 22 -6.31 -7.66 -15.16
C GLU A 22 -5.16 -7.55 -14.16
N GLU A 23 -4.27 -6.57 -14.33
CA GLU A 23 -3.19 -6.30 -13.38
C GLU A 23 -3.72 -5.84 -12.01
N MET A 24 -4.67 -4.90 -11.99
CA MET A 24 -5.31 -4.44 -10.75
C MET A 24 -6.01 -5.58 -10.02
N LEU A 25 -6.66 -6.49 -10.77
CA LEU A 25 -7.33 -7.67 -10.22
C LEU A 25 -6.31 -8.65 -9.63
N SER A 26 -5.20 -8.90 -10.33
CA SER A 26 -4.11 -9.73 -9.84
C SER A 26 -3.46 -9.15 -8.58
N GLU A 27 -3.30 -7.82 -8.51
CA GLU A 27 -2.76 -7.13 -7.33
C GLU A 27 -3.66 -7.30 -6.11
N ILE A 28 -4.97 -7.05 -6.23
CA ILE A 28 -5.90 -7.21 -5.10
C ILE A 28 -6.06 -8.67 -4.69
N GLU A 29 -6.03 -9.60 -5.64
CA GLU A 29 -6.00 -11.04 -5.36
C GLU A 29 -4.80 -11.40 -4.49
N ASN A 30 -3.61 -10.92 -4.87
CA ASN A 30 -2.41 -11.11 -4.06
C ASN A 30 -2.54 -10.50 -2.65
N LEU A 31 -3.22 -9.36 -2.50
CA LEU A 31 -3.49 -8.78 -1.17
C LEU A 31 -4.42 -9.67 -0.35
N VAL A 32 -5.51 -10.16 -0.93
CA VAL A 32 -6.51 -11.02 -0.27
C VAL A 32 -5.91 -12.38 0.12
N ILE A 33 -5.11 -12.99 -0.76
CA ILE A 33 -4.39 -14.24 -0.45
C ILE A 33 -3.44 -14.05 0.73
N ASN A 34 -2.77 -12.90 0.82
CA ASN A 34 -1.88 -12.57 1.94
C ASN A 34 -2.61 -12.39 3.29
N LEU A 35 -3.94 -12.32 3.28
CA LEU A 35 -4.80 -12.28 4.46
C LEU A 35 -5.37 -13.67 4.82
N ASP A 36 -4.93 -14.73 4.16
CA ASP A 36 -5.44 -16.10 4.34
C ASP A 36 -6.97 -16.20 4.09
N ILE A 37 -7.52 -15.27 3.29
CA ILE A 37 -8.92 -15.25 2.86
C ILE A 37 -9.03 -16.12 1.61
N ILE A 38 -10.04 -17.01 1.59
CA ILE A 38 -10.28 -17.89 0.43
C ILE A 38 -11.01 -17.11 -0.65
N ILE A 39 -10.50 -17.14 -1.89
CA ILE A 39 -11.16 -16.51 -3.04
C ILE A 39 -11.92 -17.58 -3.80
N LYS A 40 -13.26 -17.51 -3.80
CA LYS A 40 -14.12 -18.45 -4.56
C LYS A 40 -14.47 -17.96 -5.95
N LYS A 41 -14.46 -16.64 -6.16
CA LYS A 41 -14.72 -16.02 -7.45
C LYS A 41 -13.95 -14.71 -7.53
N LYS A 42 -13.45 -14.40 -8.71
CA LYS A 42 -12.89 -13.10 -9.06
C LYS A 42 -13.37 -12.71 -10.45
N GLU A 43 -13.78 -11.46 -10.64
CA GLU A 43 -14.25 -10.98 -11.95
C GLU A 43 -13.98 -9.50 -12.16
N ILE A 44 -13.86 -9.12 -13.45
CA ILE A 44 -13.79 -7.72 -13.89
C ILE A 44 -15.17 -7.34 -14.42
N ILE A 45 -15.77 -6.32 -13.83
CA ILE A 45 -17.06 -5.79 -14.25
C ILE A 45 -16.83 -4.45 -14.94
N LYS A 46 -17.21 -4.37 -16.21
CA LYS A 46 -17.24 -3.09 -16.94
C LYS A 46 -18.45 -2.27 -16.49
N ILE A 47 -18.20 -1.07 -15.98
CA ILE A 47 -19.25 -0.15 -15.53
C ILE A 47 -19.41 0.95 -16.58
N LYS A 48 -20.53 0.93 -17.32
CA LYS A 48 -20.86 1.99 -18.29
C LYS A 48 -21.32 3.28 -17.63
N ARG A 49 -22.01 3.16 -16.49
CA ARG A 49 -22.53 4.29 -15.69
C ARG A 49 -22.45 3.94 -14.21
N ILE A 50 -21.80 4.80 -13.43
CA ILE A 50 -21.67 4.66 -11.99
C ILE A 50 -23.04 4.82 -11.33
N ASN A 51 -23.43 3.88 -10.48
CA ASN A 51 -24.55 4.08 -9.56
C ASN A 51 -24.06 4.87 -8.35
N PRO A 52 -24.56 6.10 -8.07
CA PRO A 52 -24.13 6.88 -6.92
C PRO A 52 -24.30 6.14 -5.59
N SER A 53 -25.34 5.30 -5.48
CA SER A 53 -25.71 4.61 -4.25
C SER A 53 -24.89 3.37 -3.95
N THR A 54 -24.38 2.64 -4.94
CA THR A 54 -23.73 1.32 -4.76
C THR A 54 -22.46 1.14 -5.58
N LEU A 55 -22.11 2.10 -6.45
CA LEU A 55 -21.08 2.03 -7.50
C LEU A 55 -21.40 1.00 -8.61
N ILE A 56 -22.03 -0.12 -8.25
CA ILE A 56 -22.42 -1.25 -9.10
C ILE A 56 -23.91 -1.14 -9.47
N GLY A 57 -24.26 -1.34 -10.74
CA GLY A 57 -25.66 -1.36 -11.21
C GLY A 57 -26.44 -2.60 -10.76
N GLU A 58 -27.77 -2.48 -10.67
CA GLU A 58 -28.64 -3.54 -10.10
C GLU A 58 -28.51 -4.88 -10.81
N GLY A 59 -28.40 -4.90 -12.13
CA GLY A 59 -28.23 -6.15 -12.89
C GLY A 59 -26.97 -6.93 -12.51
N ASN A 60 -25.87 -6.24 -12.17
CA ASN A 60 -24.66 -6.89 -11.66
C ASN A 60 -24.80 -7.26 -10.19
N LEU A 61 -25.53 -6.48 -9.39
CA LEU A 61 -25.82 -6.83 -7.99
C LEU A 61 -26.64 -8.11 -7.86
N VAL A 62 -27.62 -8.33 -8.75
CA VAL A 62 -28.39 -9.58 -8.79
C VAL A 62 -27.49 -10.79 -9.10
N LYS A 63 -26.54 -10.64 -10.03
CA LYS A 63 -25.56 -11.70 -10.34
C LYS A 63 -24.65 -11.99 -9.15
N ILE A 64 -24.11 -10.94 -8.53
CA ILE A 64 -23.25 -11.06 -7.34
C ILE A 64 -24.02 -11.73 -6.18
N ASP A 65 -25.27 -11.35 -5.93
CA ASP A 65 -26.12 -11.94 -4.88
C ASP A 65 -26.36 -13.45 -5.12
N LYS A 66 -26.56 -13.84 -6.38
CA LYS A 66 -26.65 -15.26 -6.78
C LYS A 66 -25.35 -16.00 -6.48
N ASP A 67 -24.20 -15.46 -6.88
CA ASP A 67 -22.89 -16.07 -6.59
C ASP A 67 -22.63 -16.19 -5.09
N ILE A 68 -23.05 -15.19 -4.30
CA ILE A 68 -22.90 -15.18 -2.84
C ILE A 68 -23.61 -16.38 -2.21
N LYS A 69 -24.86 -16.62 -2.63
CA LYS A 69 -25.68 -17.73 -2.15
C LYS A 69 -25.16 -19.08 -2.63
N GLU A 70 -24.82 -19.20 -3.91
CA GLU A 70 -24.36 -20.47 -4.50
C GLU A 70 -22.99 -20.92 -3.94
N LYS A 71 -22.11 -19.97 -3.62
CA LYS A 71 -20.72 -20.28 -3.23
C LYS A 71 -20.43 -20.05 -1.74
N ASN A 72 -21.46 -19.74 -0.93
CA ASN A 72 -21.36 -19.42 0.49
C ASN A 72 -20.29 -18.37 0.77
N ILE A 73 -20.45 -17.19 0.19
CA ILE A 73 -19.48 -16.10 0.27
C ILE A 73 -19.78 -15.22 1.49
N ASP A 74 -18.79 -15.01 2.36
CA ASP A 74 -18.93 -14.18 3.57
C ASP A 74 -18.51 -12.72 3.35
N LEU A 75 -17.67 -12.48 2.34
CA LEU A 75 -17.00 -11.19 2.09
C LEU A 75 -16.99 -10.82 0.61
N LEU A 76 -17.57 -9.67 0.27
CA LEU A 76 -17.35 -9.04 -1.03
C LEU A 76 -16.17 -8.06 -0.93
N VAL A 77 -15.17 -8.25 -1.78
CA VAL A 77 -14.03 -7.35 -1.94
C VAL A 77 -14.21 -6.55 -3.22
N VAL A 78 -14.41 -5.24 -3.10
CA VAL A 78 -14.52 -4.33 -4.24
C VAL A 78 -13.19 -3.63 -4.47
N ASN A 79 -12.54 -3.89 -5.61
CA ASN A 79 -11.23 -3.36 -5.96
C ASN A 79 -11.26 -1.91 -6.49
N ASN A 80 -12.07 -1.07 -5.87
CA ASN A 80 -12.22 0.37 -6.11
C ASN A 80 -12.54 1.03 -4.77
N ASN A 81 -12.31 2.34 -4.64
CA ASN A 81 -12.66 3.04 -3.40
C ASN A 81 -14.17 3.24 -3.33
N LEU A 82 -14.78 2.78 -2.24
CA LEU A 82 -16.21 2.97 -1.99
C LEU A 82 -16.43 4.15 -1.05
N THR A 83 -17.44 4.96 -1.30
CA THR A 83 -17.89 5.91 -0.26
C THR A 83 -18.51 5.14 0.93
N PRO A 84 -18.56 5.73 2.13
CA PRO A 84 -19.24 5.12 3.27
C PRO A 84 -20.70 4.75 2.98
N ALA A 85 -21.40 5.58 2.20
CA ALA A 85 -22.78 5.32 1.78
C ALA A 85 -22.86 4.10 0.85
N GLN A 86 -21.95 4.01 -0.13
CA GLN A 86 -21.91 2.90 -1.07
C GLN A 86 -21.65 1.57 -0.39
N GLN A 87 -20.65 1.50 0.49
CA GLN A 87 -20.36 0.27 1.22
C GLN A 87 -21.57 -0.20 2.02
N LYS A 88 -22.20 0.69 2.79
CA LYS A 88 -23.39 0.34 3.57
C LYS A 88 -24.54 -0.14 2.69
N ASN A 89 -24.81 0.53 1.58
CA ASN A 89 -25.89 0.14 0.69
C ASN A 89 -25.64 -1.25 0.09
N LEU A 90 -24.39 -1.56 -0.26
CA LEU A 90 -23.99 -2.89 -0.69
C LEU A 90 -24.18 -3.92 0.43
N GLU A 91 -23.73 -3.64 1.65
CA GLU A 91 -23.91 -4.54 2.82
C GLU A 91 -25.39 -4.80 3.12
N ASN A 92 -26.23 -3.75 3.08
CA ASN A 92 -27.66 -3.87 3.32
C ASN A 92 -28.38 -4.71 2.25
N ARG A 93 -27.95 -4.58 0.99
CA ARG A 93 -28.53 -5.24 -0.18
C ARG A 93 -28.09 -6.70 -0.32
N LEU A 94 -26.84 -7.00 0.02
CA LEU A 94 -26.23 -8.33 -0.14
C LEU A 94 -26.23 -9.15 1.16
N LYS A 95 -26.50 -8.51 2.32
CA LYS A 95 -26.54 -9.13 3.65
C LYS A 95 -25.23 -9.81 4.07
N ILE A 96 -24.11 -9.42 3.46
CA ILE A 96 -22.76 -9.89 3.80
C ILE A 96 -21.84 -8.69 4.02
N LYS A 97 -20.65 -8.95 4.58
CA LYS A 97 -19.64 -7.91 4.78
C LYS A 97 -19.08 -7.46 3.43
N VAL A 98 -18.90 -6.15 3.25
CA VAL A 98 -18.29 -5.57 2.06
C VAL A 98 -17.07 -4.78 2.48
N THR A 99 -15.95 -4.97 1.79
CA THR A 99 -14.76 -4.15 1.98
C THR A 99 -14.28 -3.61 0.65
N ASP A 100 -13.80 -2.38 0.66
CA ASP A 100 -13.15 -1.78 -0.49
C ASP A 100 -11.64 -2.10 -0.51
N ARG A 101 -10.97 -1.66 -1.57
CA ARG A 101 -9.51 -1.79 -1.74
C ARG A 101 -8.76 -1.20 -0.54
N THR A 102 -9.17 -0.03 -0.06
CA THR A 102 -8.56 0.64 1.10
C THR A 102 -8.59 -0.24 2.35
N GLY A 103 -9.75 -0.87 2.64
CA GLY A 103 -9.91 -1.76 3.79
C GLY A 103 -9.01 -2.99 3.71
N ILE A 104 -8.88 -3.63 2.53
CA ILE A 104 -7.98 -4.77 2.34
C ILE A 104 -6.52 -4.38 2.59
N ILE A 105 -6.08 -3.23 2.06
CA ILE A 105 -4.70 -2.76 2.23
C ILE A 105 -4.41 -2.50 3.72
N LEU A 106 -5.34 -1.84 4.43
CA LEU A 106 -5.21 -1.58 5.87
C LEU A 106 -5.08 -2.88 6.68
N GLU A 107 -5.88 -3.90 6.35
CA GLU A 107 -5.82 -5.21 7.01
C GLU A 107 -4.47 -5.90 6.75
N VAL A 108 -3.96 -5.84 5.51
CA VAL A 108 -2.62 -6.39 5.19
C VAL A 108 -1.56 -5.67 6.01
N PHE A 109 -1.66 -4.35 6.13
CA PHE A 109 -0.73 -3.58 6.94
C PHE A 109 -0.81 -3.88 8.44
N ALA A 110 -2.02 -4.09 8.97
CA ALA A 110 -2.22 -4.42 10.38
C ALA A 110 -1.49 -5.73 10.74
N ARG A 111 -1.54 -6.73 9.85
CA ARG A 111 -0.82 -8.00 10.03
C ARG A 111 0.69 -7.88 9.86
N ARG A 112 1.17 -6.86 9.14
CA ARG A 112 2.61 -6.69 8.81
C ARG A 112 3.33 -5.75 9.75
N ALA A 113 2.63 -4.85 10.44
CA ALA A 113 3.22 -3.92 11.38
C ALA A 113 3.84 -4.63 12.59
N LYS A 114 5.17 -4.69 12.64
CA LYS A 114 5.91 -5.31 13.75
C LYS A 114 6.37 -4.28 14.76
N SER A 115 6.95 -3.17 14.30
CA SER A 115 7.42 -2.12 15.20
C SER A 115 6.26 -1.38 15.88
N ASN A 116 6.53 -0.84 17.07
CA ASN A 116 5.54 -0.01 17.79
C ASN A 116 5.12 1.21 16.96
N GLU A 117 6.05 1.79 16.18
CA GLU A 117 5.76 2.93 15.31
C GLU A 117 4.86 2.54 14.14
N GLY A 118 5.20 1.46 13.43
CA GLY A 118 4.39 0.93 12.34
C GLY A 118 2.99 0.55 12.81
N LYS A 119 2.87 -0.08 13.99
CA LYS A 119 1.56 -0.39 14.60
C LYS A 119 0.75 0.87 14.87
N MET A 120 1.37 1.93 15.40
CA MET A 120 0.69 3.21 15.63
C MET A 120 0.27 3.88 14.31
N GLN A 121 1.09 3.83 13.25
CA GLN A 121 0.75 4.39 11.94
C GLN A 121 -0.42 3.66 11.29
N VAL A 122 -0.41 2.33 11.31
CA VAL A 122 -1.52 1.54 10.77
C VAL A 122 -2.80 1.75 11.58
N GLN A 123 -2.70 1.75 12.91
CA GLN A 123 -3.84 2.03 13.78
C GLN A 123 -4.42 3.43 13.52
N LEU A 124 -3.58 4.44 13.30
CA LEU A 124 -4.03 5.77 12.94
C LEU A 124 -4.83 5.76 11.63
N ALA A 125 -4.30 5.12 10.60
CA ALA A 125 -4.97 5.04 9.30
C ALA A 125 -6.29 4.25 9.39
N GLU A 126 -6.32 3.17 10.16
CA GLU A 126 -7.51 2.38 10.41
C GLU A 126 -8.58 3.18 11.16
N LEU A 127 -8.22 3.94 12.19
CA LEU A 127 -9.16 4.80 12.90
C LEU A 127 -9.73 5.91 12.00
N ILE A 128 -8.90 6.52 11.15
CA ILE A 128 -9.35 7.53 10.18
C ILE A 128 -10.34 6.91 9.18
N TYR A 129 -10.01 5.73 8.64
CA TYR A 129 -10.87 5.00 7.70
C TYR A 129 -12.18 4.54 8.35
N ARG A 130 -12.13 4.00 9.57
CA ARG A 130 -13.33 3.60 10.31
C ARG A 130 -14.20 4.81 10.62
N LYS A 131 -13.62 5.93 11.10
CA LYS A 131 -14.35 7.14 11.50
C LYS A 131 -15.32 7.64 10.43
N SER A 132 -14.93 7.62 9.16
CA SER A 132 -15.81 8.06 8.06
C SER A 132 -16.97 7.10 7.80
N ARG A 133 -16.91 5.86 8.30
CA ARG A 133 -17.85 4.76 8.09
C ARG A 133 -18.73 4.43 9.31
N LEU A 134 -18.45 4.95 10.51
CA LEU A 134 -19.25 4.70 11.73
C LEU A 134 -20.66 5.27 11.69
N VAL A 135 -20.85 6.42 11.03
CA VAL A 135 -22.07 7.26 11.12
C VAL A 135 -23.34 6.51 10.72
N ARG A 136 -23.26 5.35 10.06
CA ARG A 136 -24.41 4.73 9.42
C ARG A 136 -24.65 3.25 9.75
N ALA A 137 -23.86 2.65 10.64
CA ALA A 137 -24.10 1.31 11.17
C ALA A 137 -25.34 1.25 12.09
N TRP A 138 -25.63 2.34 12.80
CA TRP A 138 -26.66 2.40 13.84
C TRP A 138 -28.08 2.72 13.35
N THR A 139 -28.26 3.16 12.10
CA THR A 139 -29.60 3.45 11.54
C THR A 139 -30.54 2.23 11.46
N HIS A 140 -30.02 1.00 11.59
CA HIS A 140 -30.85 -0.22 11.63
C HIS A 140 -31.47 -0.46 13.01
N LEU A 141 -30.82 -0.01 14.10
CA LEU A 141 -31.31 -0.18 15.47
C LEU A 141 -32.43 0.81 15.83
N GLU A 142 -32.42 2.01 15.25
CA GLU A 142 -33.49 3.02 15.45
C GLU A 142 -34.84 2.57 14.89
N ARG A 143 -34.84 1.86 13.75
CA ARG A 143 -36.10 1.36 13.14
C ARG A 143 -36.73 0.19 13.89
N GLN A 144 -35.95 -0.57 14.66
CA GLN A 144 -36.47 -1.72 15.41
C GLN A 144 -37.07 -1.33 16.77
N ARG A 145 -36.82 -0.10 17.25
CA ARG A 145 -37.22 0.35 18.61
C ARG A 145 -38.35 1.38 18.66
N GLY A 146 -39.01 1.69 17.54
CA GLY A 146 -40.25 2.47 17.52
C GLY A 146 -40.20 3.75 18.37
N GLY A 147 -39.43 4.76 17.95
CA GLY A 147 -39.28 6.02 18.68
C GLY A 147 -39.84 7.21 17.90
N THR A 148 -41.01 7.68 18.31
CA THR A 148 -41.67 8.92 17.90
C THR A 148 -41.07 10.12 18.65
N THR A 149 -40.05 10.80 18.13
CA THR A 149 -39.75 12.21 18.51
C THR A 149 -38.86 12.93 17.48
N PHE A 150 -39.16 14.20 17.23
CA PHE A 150 -38.55 15.09 16.22
C PHE A 150 -37.25 15.80 16.65
N ILE A 151 -36.57 15.32 17.71
CA ILE A 151 -35.28 15.85 18.19
C ILE A 151 -34.37 14.64 18.41
N GLY A 152 -33.16 14.69 17.85
CA GLY A 152 -32.20 13.60 17.66
C GLY A 152 -32.33 12.40 18.60
N GLY A 153 -32.56 11.23 18.01
CA GLY A 153 -32.77 9.98 18.74
C GLY A 153 -31.52 9.49 19.50
N PRO A 154 -31.68 8.50 20.39
CA PRO A 154 -30.58 7.91 21.17
C PRO A 154 -29.43 7.35 20.31
N GLY A 155 -29.69 7.01 19.04
CA GLY A 155 -28.66 6.58 18.09
C GLY A 155 -27.74 7.70 17.61
N GLU A 156 -28.26 8.92 17.41
CA GLU A 156 -27.45 10.08 17.01
C GLU A 156 -26.47 10.47 18.13
N LEU A 157 -26.92 10.47 19.38
CA LEU A 157 -26.06 10.73 20.54
C LEU A 157 -24.94 9.68 20.66
N GLN A 158 -25.26 8.40 20.46
CA GLN A 158 -24.27 7.31 20.48
C GLN A 158 -23.24 7.42 19.34
N ILE A 159 -23.68 7.76 18.12
CA ILE A 159 -22.79 8.00 16.98
C ILE A 159 -21.83 9.15 17.28
N GLU A 160 -22.33 10.23 17.89
CA GLU A 160 -21.50 11.38 18.23
C GLU A 160 -20.46 11.03 19.31
N LEU A 161 -20.87 10.31 20.36
CA LEU A 161 -19.97 9.83 21.40
C LEU A 161 -18.88 8.91 20.84
N ASP A 162 -19.23 7.93 20.01
CA ASP A 162 -18.28 7.05 19.34
C ASP A 162 -17.29 7.84 18.45
N ARG A 163 -17.81 8.84 17.73
CA ARG A 163 -16.98 9.72 16.89
C ARG A 163 -16.01 10.54 17.72
N ARG A 164 -16.43 11.03 18.90
CA ARG A 164 -15.56 11.75 19.85
C ARG A 164 -14.48 10.82 20.40
N LEU A 165 -14.83 9.62 20.85
CA LEU A 165 -13.87 8.62 21.35
C LEU A 165 -12.81 8.25 20.30
N ILE A 166 -13.22 8.09 19.04
CA ILE A 166 -12.29 7.81 17.94
C ILE A 166 -11.41 9.03 17.64
N GLN A 167 -11.96 10.23 17.69
CA GLN A 167 -11.19 11.45 17.50
C GLN A 167 -10.12 11.63 18.59
N GLU A 168 -10.45 11.37 19.85
CA GLU A 168 -9.50 11.40 20.96
C GLU A 168 -8.38 10.38 20.78
N LYS A 169 -8.71 9.15 20.37
CA LYS A 169 -7.72 8.11 20.04
C LYS A 169 -6.80 8.57 18.90
N ILE A 170 -7.34 9.18 17.85
CA ILE A 170 -6.57 9.73 16.73
C ILE A 170 -5.59 10.80 17.23
N LEU A 171 -6.05 11.75 18.06
CA LEU A 171 -5.20 12.82 18.61
C LEU A 171 -4.08 12.26 19.48
N ASN A 172 -4.39 11.29 20.33
CA ASN A 172 -3.41 10.62 21.19
C ASN A 172 -2.33 9.88 20.39
N ILE A 173 -2.72 9.14 19.34
CA ILE A 173 -1.75 8.46 18.46
C ILE A 173 -0.89 9.47 17.70
N LYS A 174 -1.48 10.54 17.15
CA LYS A 174 -0.73 11.62 16.48
C LYS A 174 0.31 12.26 17.41
N LYS A 175 -0.06 12.54 18.68
CA LYS A 175 0.87 13.07 19.70
C LYS A 175 2.03 12.12 19.97
N ARG A 176 1.76 10.81 20.09
CA ARG A 176 2.79 9.78 20.28
C ARG A 176 3.73 9.67 19.07
N LEU A 177 3.19 9.71 17.85
CA LEU A 177 3.98 9.72 16.62
C LEU A 177 4.87 10.96 16.51
N GLY A 178 4.40 12.12 16.97
CA GLY A 178 5.20 13.35 17.07
C GLY A 178 6.47 13.16 17.93
N LYS A 179 6.36 12.49 19.08
CA LYS A 179 7.52 12.17 19.94
C LYS A 179 8.52 11.24 19.23
N VAL A 180 8.02 10.24 18.49
CA VAL A 180 8.87 9.31 17.72
C VAL A 180 9.64 10.04 16.62
N LYS A 181 8.97 10.97 15.92
CA LYS A 181 9.60 11.83 14.90
C LYS A 181 10.73 12.68 15.49
N HIS A 182 10.54 13.26 16.68
CA HIS A 182 11.59 14.02 17.35
C HIS A 182 12.82 13.16 17.68
N ARG A 183 12.63 11.95 18.21
CA ARG A 183 13.75 11.02 18.47
C ARG A 183 14.51 10.64 17.20
N ARG A 184 13.81 10.40 16.09
CA ARG A 184 14.45 10.14 14.77
C ARG A 184 15.27 11.34 14.30
N HIS A 185 14.78 12.56 14.50
CA HIS A 185 15.51 13.78 14.14
C HIS A 185 16.86 13.87 14.87
N VAL A 186 16.88 13.58 16.17
CA VAL A 186 18.12 13.55 16.96
C VAL A 186 19.10 12.49 16.44
N GLN A 187 18.64 11.25 16.24
CA GLN A 187 19.48 10.18 15.68
C GLN A 187 20.02 10.52 14.29
N ARG A 188 19.26 11.27 13.50
CA ARG A 188 19.66 11.71 12.16
C ARG A 188 20.73 12.78 12.21
N ASN A 189 20.60 13.77 13.10
CA ASN A 189 21.62 14.82 13.24
C ASN A 189 22.99 14.23 13.62
N LEU A 190 23.01 13.21 14.49
CA LEU A 190 24.24 12.47 14.80
C LEU A 190 24.88 11.81 13.57
N ARG A 191 24.09 11.32 12.60
CA ARG A 191 24.62 10.70 11.37
C ARG A 191 25.14 11.71 10.37
N LYS A 192 24.44 12.86 10.22
CA LYS A 192 24.89 13.95 9.34
C LYS A 192 26.27 14.46 9.73
N ASN A 193 26.52 14.57 11.03
CA ASN A 193 27.81 15.03 11.55
C ASN A 193 28.97 14.05 11.24
N ASN A 194 28.67 12.78 10.93
CA ASN A 194 29.67 11.75 10.61
C ASN A 194 29.83 11.49 9.10
N ASN A 195 29.36 12.40 8.24
CA ASN A 195 29.40 12.29 6.77
C ASN A 195 28.84 10.95 6.21
N PHE A 196 27.86 10.38 6.92
CA PHE A 196 27.28 9.08 6.59
C PHE A 196 26.23 9.21 5.48
N LYS A 197 26.58 8.75 4.27
CA LYS A 197 25.70 8.78 3.10
C LYS A 197 24.65 7.66 3.14
N THR A 198 23.49 7.94 2.56
CA THR A 198 22.32 7.04 2.58
C THR A 198 21.66 6.92 1.19
N ALA A 199 21.15 5.74 0.88
CA ALA A 199 20.37 5.47 -0.34
C ALA A 199 19.03 4.83 0.01
N ALA A 200 17.93 5.34 -0.53
CA ALA A 200 16.58 4.81 -0.33
C ALA A 200 16.12 3.97 -1.53
N LEU A 201 15.72 2.73 -1.26
CA LEU A 201 15.08 1.85 -2.25
C LEU A 201 13.59 2.19 -2.34
N ILE A 202 13.14 2.72 -3.46
CA ILE A 202 11.74 3.04 -3.74
C ILE A 202 11.24 2.25 -4.96
N GLY A 203 9.92 2.22 -5.14
CA GLY A 203 9.28 1.53 -6.27
C GLY A 203 8.10 0.66 -5.84
N TYR A 204 7.46 0.02 -6.81
CA TYR A 204 6.24 -0.75 -6.58
C TYR A 204 6.47 -2.03 -5.78
N THR A 205 5.43 -2.51 -5.10
CA THR A 205 5.43 -3.84 -4.49
C THR A 205 5.73 -4.90 -5.54
N ASN A 206 6.42 -5.96 -5.12
CA ASN A 206 6.91 -7.03 -6.01
C ASN A 206 7.97 -6.61 -7.06
N ALA A 207 8.43 -5.35 -7.09
CA ALA A 207 9.57 -4.94 -7.92
C ALA A 207 10.91 -5.55 -7.47
N GLY A 208 10.95 -6.21 -6.31
CA GLY A 208 12.15 -6.89 -5.78
C GLY A 208 13.03 -6.05 -4.84
N LYS A 209 12.50 -4.96 -4.26
CA LYS A 209 13.22 -4.10 -3.28
C LYS A 209 13.80 -4.89 -2.11
N THR A 210 13.00 -5.69 -1.40
CA THR A 210 13.47 -6.50 -0.25
C THR A 210 14.55 -7.50 -0.65
N LEU A 211 14.41 -8.11 -1.84
CA LEU A 211 15.37 -9.08 -2.35
C LEU A 211 16.72 -8.40 -2.66
N LEU A 212 16.68 -7.22 -3.31
CA LEU A 212 17.87 -6.41 -3.55
C LEU A 212 18.50 -5.94 -2.24
N PHE A 213 17.69 -5.49 -1.29
CA PHE A 213 18.17 -5.09 0.05
C PHE A 213 18.92 -6.23 0.72
N ASN A 214 18.36 -7.44 0.73
CA ASN A 214 19.01 -8.63 1.28
C ASN A 214 20.32 -8.96 0.58
N LYS A 215 20.33 -8.90 -0.75
CA LYS A 215 21.53 -9.19 -1.56
C LYS A 215 22.65 -8.18 -1.27
N LEU A 216 22.31 -6.88 -1.20
CA LEU A 216 23.28 -5.81 -0.93
C LEU A 216 23.82 -5.86 0.50
N THR A 217 22.95 -6.14 1.48
CA THR A 217 23.29 -6.13 2.92
C THR A 217 23.79 -7.47 3.45
N LYS A 218 23.77 -8.54 2.62
CA LYS A 218 24.03 -9.94 3.01
C LYS A 218 23.12 -10.43 4.16
N LYS A 219 21.92 -9.84 4.31
CA LYS A 219 20.95 -10.24 5.35
C LYS A 219 19.99 -11.30 4.82
N LYS A 220 19.60 -12.24 5.70
CA LYS A 220 18.58 -13.26 5.43
C LYS A 220 17.19 -12.78 5.87
N GLN A 221 16.73 -11.61 5.41
CA GLN A 221 15.31 -11.28 5.60
C GLN A 221 14.47 -12.21 4.73
N SER A 222 13.26 -12.57 5.17
CA SER A 222 12.28 -13.13 4.23
C SER A 222 12.19 -12.21 3.01
N SER A 223 12.34 -12.80 1.83
CA SER A 223 12.04 -12.20 0.54
C SER A 223 11.09 -13.14 -0.20
N ARG A 224 9.87 -13.28 0.32
CA ARG A 224 8.79 -14.00 -0.38
C ARG A 224 8.04 -12.98 -1.23
N SER A 225 7.44 -13.40 -2.33
CA SER A 225 6.62 -12.58 -3.25
C SER A 225 5.29 -12.11 -2.61
N ARG A 226 5.34 -11.60 -1.39
CA ARG A 226 4.20 -11.11 -0.63
C ARG A 226 4.19 -9.58 -0.68
N LEU A 227 3.00 -9.00 -0.84
CA LEU A 227 2.85 -7.54 -0.85
C LEU A 227 3.13 -7.00 0.57
N PHE A 228 3.76 -5.82 0.64
CA PHE A 228 4.10 -5.11 1.88
C PHE A 228 4.99 -5.88 2.87
N GLU A 229 6.00 -6.59 2.35
CA GLU A 229 6.97 -7.30 3.17
C GLU A 229 7.78 -6.38 4.11
N THR A 230 8.01 -5.13 3.71
CA THR A 230 8.66 -4.11 4.52
C THR A 230 7.69 -2.96 4.79
N LEU A 231 7.22 -2.86 6.05
CA LEU A 231 6.44 -1.72 6.52
C LEU A 231 7.32 -0.73 7.32
N ASP A 232 8.21 -1.28 8.12
CA ASP A 232 9.10 -0.52 8.98
C ASP A 232 10.36 -0.12 8.21
N THR A 233 10.71 1.16 8.21
CA THR A 233 11.95 1.66 7.60
C THR A 233 13.16 1.00 8.26
N LYS A 234 13.96 0.24 7.49
CA LYS A 234 15.19 -0.39 7.97
C LYS A 234 16.39 0.23 7.30
N ILE A 235 17.36 0.64 8.10
CA ILE A 235 18.65 1.14 7.61
C ILE A 235 19.69 0.07 7.87
N SER A 236 20.48 -0.27 6.86
CA SER A 236 21.56 -1.24 7.00
C SER A 236 22.78 -0.80 6.22
N ARG A 237 23.97 -1.06 6.79
CA ARG A 237 25.22 -0.73 6.12
C ARG A 237 25.44 -1.69 4.94
N VAL A 238 25.73 -1.11 3.78
CA VAL A 238 26.18 -1.83 2.59
C VAL A 238 27.62 -1.43 2.35
N TYR A 239 28.51 -2.42 2.33
CA TYR A 239 29.93 -2.21 2.04
C TYR A 239 30.14 -2.14 0.52
N LEU A 240 30.82 -1.07 0.10
CA LEU A 240 31.13 -0.78 -1.32
C LEU A 240 32.62 -1.02 -1.66
N GLY A 241 33.37 -1.62 -0.73
CA GLY A 241 34.82 -1.86 -0.82
C GLY A 241 35.64 -0.88 0.03
N GLU A 242 36.87 -1.26 0.42
CA GLU A 242 37.90 -0.43 1.08
C GLU A 242 37.37 0.65 2.03
N ASN A 243 36.88 0.25 3.21
CA ASN A 243 36.33 1.13 4.26
C ASN A 243 35.18 2.08 3.85
N LYS A 244 34.66 2.01 2.62
CA LYS A 244 33.49 2.78 2.17
C LYS A 244 32.21 1.98 2.38
N TYR A 245 31.24 2.63 2.99
CA TYR A 245 29.93 2.05 3.24
C TYR A 245 28.83 3.11 3.08
N ILE A 246 27.66 2.66 2.67
CA ILE A 246 26.46 3.49 2.53
C ILE A 246 25.33 2.89 3.38
N GLY A 247 24.48 3.74 3.96
CA GLY A 247 23.25 3.30 4.61
C GLY A 247 22.17 3.04 3.58
N LEU A 248 21.84 1.77 3.34
CA LEU A 248 20.70 1.41 2.50
C LEU A 248 19.42 1.40 3.33
N ILE A 249 18.40 2.10 2.85
CA ILE A 249 17.10 2.24 3.48
C ILE A 249 16.08 1.42 2.68
N ASP A 250 15.50 0.40 3.31
CA ASP A 250 14.37 -0.35 2.74
C ASP A 250 13.06 0.39 3.08
N THR A 251 12.26 0.67 2.06
CA THR A 251 11.01 1.43 2.19
C THR A 251 9.79 0.55 1.93
N VAL A 252 8.63 1.06 2.34
CA VAL A 252 7.34 0.51 1.92
C VAL A 252 7.25 0.54 0.40
N GLY A 253 6.79 -0.56 -0.19
CA GLY A 253 6.51 -0.59 -1.63
C GLY A 253 5.23 0.13 -1.98
N PHE A 254 5.24 0.90 -3.08
CA PHE A 254 4.03 1.50 -3.61
C PHE A 254 3.10 0.44 -4.20
N ILE A 255 1.80 0.64 -4.04
CA ILE A 255 0.76 -0.12 -4.75
C ILE A 255 0.00 0.84 -5.65
N ASN A 256 -0.79 0.31 -6.58
CA ASN A 256 -1.66 1.19 -7.36
C ASN A 256 -2.76 1.79 -6.47
N ASN A 257 -3.09 3.05 -6.72
CA ASN A 257 -4.16 3.78 -6.03
C ASN A 257 -4.03 3.73 -4.49
N ILE A 258 -2.86 4.14 -3.95
CA ILE A 258 -2.68 4.27 -2.50
C ILE A 258 -3.73 5.26 -1.96
N PRO A 259 -4.55 4.86 -0.99
CA PRO A 259 -5.53 5.74 -0.36
C PRO A 259 -4.83 6.95 0.31
N THR A 260 -5.39 8.15 0.15
CA THR A 260 -4.82 9.39 0.71
C THR A 260 -4.67 9.35 2.23
N SER A 261 -5.62 8.74 2.94
CA SER A 261 -5.55 8.49 4.39
C SER A 261 -4.31 7.68 4.80
N LEU A 262 -3.85 6.82 3.91
CA LEU A 262 -2.70 5.96 4.09
C LEU A 262 -1.40 6.70 3.79
N ILE A 263 -1.39 7.56 2.77
CA ILE A 263 -0.26 8.45 2.46
C ILE A 263 0.08 9.28 3.70
N GLU A 264 -0.90 9.84 4.41
CA GLU A 264 -0.65 10.59 5.65
C GLU A 264 0.02 9.75 6.75
N SER A 265 -0.38 8.49 6.91
CA SER A 265 0.24 7.59 7.87
C SER A 265 1.67 7.19 7.47
N PHE A 266 1.96 7.13 6.17
CA PHE A 266 3.27 6.85 5.61
C PHE A 266 4.17 8.08 5.44
N LYS A 267 3.66 9.31 5.58
CA LYS A 267 4.47 10.54 5.49
C LYS A 267 5.70 10.46 6.39
N ALA A 268 5.56 9.97 7.62
CA ALA A 268 6.70 9.78 8.53
C ALA A 268 7.73 8.72 8.05
N THR A 269 7.29 7.68 7.33
CA THR A 269 8.21 6.72 6.69
C THR A 269 8.85 7.27 5.41
N LEU A 270 8.13 8.08 4.64
CA LEU A 270 8.61 8.73 3.42
C LEU A 270 9.51 9.94 3.73
N GLU A 271 9.42 10.53 4.92
CA GLU A 271 10.37 11.53 5.40
C GLU A 271 11.82 11.02 5.40
N GLU A 272 12.04 9.73 5.65
CA GLU A 272 13.37 9.14 5.58
C GLU A 272 13.88 9.08 4.12
N VAL A 273 12.98 8.80 3.16
CA VAL A 273 13.27 8.87 1.73
C VAL A 273 13.63 10.31 1.32
N ASN A 274 12.89 11.30 1.80
CA ASN A 274 13.18 12.71 1.52
C ASN A 274 14.58 13.11 2.00
N LYS A 275 15.07 12.53 3.09
CA LYS A 275 16.40 12.85 3.64
C LYS A 275 17.53 11.95 3.13
N ALA A 276 17.24 10.87 2.41
CA ALA A 276 18.27 9.98 1.85
C ALA A 276 19.10 10.69 0.78
N ASP A 277 20.42 10.57 0.74
CA ASP A 277 21.24 11.26 -0.27
C ASP A 277 20.92 10.80 -1.70
N ILE A 278 20.64 9.50 -1.88
CA ILE A 278 20.39 8.89 -3.19
C ILE A 278 19.01 8.21 -3.20
N LEU A 279 18.27 8.39 -4.30
CA LEU A 279 17.01 7.67 -4.55
C LEU A 279 17.23 6.59 -5.61
N LEU A 280 16.92 5.34 -5.26
CA LEU A 280 17.03 4.18 -6.13
C LEU A 280 15.63 3.64 -6.42
N ASN A 281 15.13 3.88 -7.64
CA ASN A 281 13.82 3.42 -8.07
C ASN A 281 13.90 2.05 -8.73
N ILE A 282 13.44 1.03 -8.01
CA ILE A 282 13.42 -0.35 -8.48
C ILE A 282 12.15 -0.59 -9.31
N VAL A 283 12.36 -1.02 -10.55
CA VAL A 283 11.30 -1.26 -11.53
C VAL A 283 11.42 -2.68 -12.03
N ASP A 284 10.31 -3.41 -12.10
CA ASP A 284 10.28 -4.71 -12.78
C ASP A 284 10.34 -4.46 -14.29
N VAL A 285 11.35 -5.01 -14.96
CA VAL A 285 11.55 -4.79 -16.41
C VAL A 285 10.51 -5.50 -17.27
N ASN A 286 9.89 -6.55 -16.74
CA ASN A 286 8.88 -7.35 -17.45
C ASN A 286 7.47 -6.76 -17.30
N ASP A 287 7.36 -5.66 -16.57
CA ASP A 287 6.11 -4.97 -16.31
C ASP A 287 5.77 -4.06 -17.48
N ILE A 288 4.69 -4.38 -18.20
CA ILE A 288 4.24 -3.59 -19.35
C ILE A 288 3.93 -2.13 -18.96
N ASN A 289 3.60 -1.91 -17.69
CA ASN A 289 3.29 -0.61 -17.12
C ASN A 289 4.47 0.05 -16.40
N ALA A 290 5.69 -0.46 -16.56
CA ALA A 290 6.90 0.08 -15.93
C ALA A 290 7.03 1.61 -16.10
N LYS A 291 6.82 2.13 -17.32
CA LYS A 291 6.88 3.57 -17.61
C LYS A 291 5.84 4.37 -16.83
N GLN A 292 4.61 3.87 -16.74
CA GLN A 292 3.54 4.51 -15.98
C GLN A 292 3.83 4.47 -14.48
N LYS A 293 4.28 3.33 -13.96
CA LYS A 293 4.67 3.16 -12.55
C LYS A 293 5.82 4.07 -12.14
N ILE A 294 6.79 4.31 -13.02
CA ILE A 294 7.84 5.32 -12.79
C ILE A 294 7.22 6.71 -12.66
N ARG A 295 6.30 7.10 -13.56
CA ARG A 295 5.62 8.41 -13.49
C ARG A 295 4.80 8.57 -12.21
N VAL A 296 4.01 7.56 -11.84
CA VAL A 296 3.22 7.57 -10.60
C VAL A 296 4.12 7.65 -9.37
N THR A 297 5.23 6.91 -9.37
CA THR A 297 6.24 6.99 -8.30
C THR A 297 6.74 8.42 -8.15
N LYS A 298 7.15 9.07 -9.26
CA LYS A 298 7.60 10.48 -9.23
C LYS A 298 6.52 11.43 -8.71
N ASN A 299 5.25 11.23 -9.07
CA ASN A 299 4.14 12.03 -8.57
C ASN A 299 3.95 11.87 -7.05
N ILE A 300 3.97 10.62 -6.55
CA ILE A 300 3.87 10.34 -5.11
C ILE A 300 5.02 11.03 -4.35
N LEU A 301 6.26 10.92 -4.84
CA LEU A 301 7.41 11.57 -4.22
C LEU A 301 7.22 13.09 -4.17
N LYS A 302 6.71 13.70 -5.26
CA LYS A 302 6.41 15.13 -5.33
C LYS A 302 5.33 15.55 -4.31
N GLU A 303 4.25 14.80 -4.21
CA GLU A 303 3.17 15.04 -3.22
C GLU A 303 3.67 14.90 -1.77
N THR A 304 4.68 14.07 -1.55
CA THR A 304 5.29 13.87 -0.22
C THR A 304 6.34 14.92 0.13
N GLY A 305 6.58 15.89 -0.76
CA GLY A 305 7.47 17.03 -0.52
C GLY A 305 8.95 16.76 -0.81
N ILE A 306 9.25 15.82 -1.70
CA ILE A 306 10.62 15.62 -2.22
C ILE A 306 10.90 16.65 -3.31
N GLU A 307 12.07 17.29 -3.23
CA GLU A 307 12.50 18.32 -4.19
C GLU A 307 12.58 17.77 -5.62
N LYS A 308 12.16 18.60 -6.59
CA LYS A 308 12.14 18.21 -8.01
C LYS A 308 13.52 17.76 -8.52
N ASN A 309 14.59 18.45 -8.10
CA ASN A 309 15.97 18.16 -8.51
C ASN A 309 16.38 16.74 -8.10
N LYS A 310 16.02 16.34 -6.88
CA LYS A 310 16.28 15.00 -6.36
C LYS A 310 15.46 13.92 -7.08
N ILE A 311 14.24 14.23 -7.50
CA ILE A 311 13.41 13.33 -8.30
C ILE A 311 13.98 13.18 -9.72
N SER A 312 14.61 14.22 -10.28
CA SER A 312 15.30 14.12 -11.58
C SER A 312 16.61 13.32 -11.50
N GLU A 313 17.34 13.42 -10.39
CA GLU A 313 18.57 12.64 -10.14
C GLU A 313 18.30 11.19 -9.70
N MET A 314 17.04 10.81 -9.56
CA MET A 314 16.62 9.47 -9.16
C MET A 314 17.14 8.41 -10.14
N ILE A 315 17.94 7.47 -9.64
CA ILE A 315 18.50 6.38 -10.43
C ILE A 315 17.43 5.29 -10.57
N THR A 316 17.04 4.99 -11.80
CA THR A 316 16.11 3.87 -12.08
C THR A 316 16.91 2.60 -12.28
N ILE A 317 16.58 1.57 -11.50
CA ILE A 317 17.17 0.23 -11.53
C ILE A 317 16.13 -0.73 -12.09
N TYR A 318 16.43 -1.34 -13.23
CA TYR A 318 15.58 -2.32 -13.89
C TYR A 318 15.92 -3.71 -13.38
N ASN A 319 15.02 -4.27 -12.59
CA ASN A 319 15.17 -5.56 -11.94
C ASN A 319 14.43 -6.67 -12.70
N LYS A 320 14.76 -7.93 -12.38
CA LYS A 320 14.18 -9.17 -12.95
C LYS A 320 14.58 -9.47 -14.40
N ILE A 321 15.81 -9.13 -14.77
CA ILE A 321 16.36 -9.50 -16.08
C ILE A 321 16.52 -11.02 -16.29
N ASP A 322 16.39 -11.80 -15.22
CA ASP A 322 16.43 -13.26 -15.25
C ASP A 322 15.18 -13.92 -15.88
N LEU A 323 14.09 -13.16 -16.08
CA LEU A 323 12.87 -13.68 -16.69
C LEU A 323 12.97 -13.70 -18.23
N LYS A 324 12.42 -14.75 -18.87
CA LYS A 324 12.45 -14.97 -20.33
C LYS A 324 11.79 -13.81 -21.08
N GLY A 325 12.44 -13.33 -22.15
CA GLY A 325 11.93 -12.27 -23.03
C GLY A 325 12.73 -10.96 -22.98
N PHE A 326 13.73 -10.86 -22.10
CA PHE A 326 14.64 -9.72 -22.08
C PHE A 326 15.77 -9.94 -23.11
N GLU A 327 15.77 -9.15 -24.19
CA GLU A 327 16.85 -9.18 -25.18
C GLU A 327 18.17 -8.71 -24.57
N SER A 328 19.24 -9.47 -24.82
CA SER A 328 20.60 -9.28 -24.31
C SER A 328 21.26 -7.95 -24.68
N SER A 329 20.68 -7.19 -25.62
CA SER A 329 21.19 -5.89 -26.08
C SER A 329 21.24 -4.80 -24.98
N TYR A 330 20.57 -5.02 -23.84
CA TYR A 330 20.59 -4.12 -22.68
C TYR A 330 21.51 -4.58 -21.54
N GLN A 331 22.17 -5.74 -21.65
CA GLN A 331 23.01 -6.35 -20.59
C GLN A 331 24.21 -5.48 -20.18
N HIS A 332 24.62 -4.51 -20.99
CA HIS A 332 25.77 -3.63 -20.70
C HIS A 332 25.41 -2.32 -19.98
N ASN A 333 24.13 -2.06 -19.69
CA ASN A 333 23.75 -0.90 -18.90
C ASN A 333 23.80 -1.20 -17.40
N LYS A 334 24.57 -0.41 -16.64
CA LYS A 334 24.85 -0.59 -15.19
C LYS A 334 23.64 -0.57 -14.25
N ASN A 335 22.45 -0.29 -14.79
CA ASN A 335 21.20 -0.18 -14.05
C ASN A 335 20.28 -1.40 -14.20
N TYR A 336 20.69 -2.41 -14.98
CA TYR A 336 19.95 -3.66 -15.13
C TYR A 336 20.49 -4.72 -14.18
N ILE A 337 19.61 -5.34 -13.39
CA ILE A 337 19.99 -6.32 -12.39
C ILE A 337 18.99 -7.48 -12.32
N SER A 338 19.44 -8.60 -11.78
CA SER A 338 18.57 -9.57 -11.15
C SER A 338 18.88 -9.63 -9.67
N ALA A 339 17.96 -9.14 -8.84
CA ALA A 339 18.08 -9.28 -7.39
C ALA A 339 18.04 -10.76 -6.94
N LEU A 340 17.43 -11.64 -7.75
CA LEU A 340 17.32 -13.07 -7.48
C LEU A 340 18.67 -13.76 -7.70
N THR A 341 19.20 -13.72 -8.94
CA THR A 341 20.46 -14.39 -9.27
C THR A 341 21.65 -13.62 -8.68
N GLY A 342 21.59 -12.29 -8.66
CA GLY A 342 22.67 -11.38 -8.29
C GLY A 342 23.39 -10.75 -9.48
N GLU A 343 22.98 -11.06 -10.70
CA GLU A 343 23.49 -10.44 -11.92
C GLU A 343 23.34 -8.91 -11.89
N GLY A 344 24.36 -8.18 -12.33
CA GLY A 344 24.40 -6.70 -12.34
C GLY A 344 24.54 -6.03 -10.96
N VAL A 345 24.43 -6.76 -9.84
CA VAL A 345 24.50 -6.16 -8.49
C VAL A 345 25.90 -5.64 -8.16
N SER A 346 26.96 -6.25 -8.69
CA SER A 346 28.34 -5.76 -8.59
C SER A 346 28.52 -4.42 -9.30
N ASP A 347 27.93 -4.27 -10.49
CA ASP A 347 28.00 -3.04 -11.28
C ASP A 347 27.23 -1.91 -10.61
N LEU A 348 26.07 -2.22 -10.04
CA LEU A 348 25.31 -1.29 -9.20
C LEU A 348 26.14 -0.81 -8.01
N LYS A 349 26.86 -1.70 -7.29
CA LYS A 349 27.75 -1.29 -6.18
C LYS A 349 28.87 -0.37 -6.66
N SER A 350 29.46 -0.68 -7.82
CA SER A 350 30.51 0.15 -8.41
C SER A 350 30.00 1.52 -8.85
N ALA A 351 28.78 1.59 -9.40
CA ALA A 351 28.11 2.85 -9.74
C ALA A 351 27.82 3.69 -8.49
N LEU A 352 27.30 3.06 -7.43
CA LEU A 352 27.09 3.72 -6.14
C LEU A 352 28.40 4.23 -5.54
N LYS A 353 29.49 3.45 -5.62
CA LYS A 353 30.82 3.87 -5.16
C LYS A 353 31.28 5.15 -5.88
N LYS A 354 31.03 5.27 -7.18
CA LYS A 354 31.38 6.46 -7.98
C LYS A 354 30.52 7.67 -7.62
N SER A 355 29.23 7.49 -7.32
CA SER A 355 28.33 8.58 -6.91
C SER A 355 28.59 9.13 -5.50
N LEU A 356 29.47 8.49 -4.73
CA LEU A 356 29.87 8.89 -3.38
C LEU A 356 31.19 9.66 -3.34
N ILE A 357 31.88 9.76 -4.49
CA ILE A 357 33.07 10.59 -4.72
C ILE A 357 32.58 11.87 -5.36
#